data_AF-A0AAU0T9Y5-F1
#
_entry.id   AF-A0AAU0T9Y5-F1
#
_cell.length_a   1.000
_cell.length_b   1.000
_cell.length_c   1.000
_cell.angle_alpha   90.00
_cell.angle_beta   90.00
_cell.angle_gamma   90.00
#
_symmetry.space_group_name_H-M   'P 1'
#
loop_
_entity.id
_entity.type
_entity.pdbx_description
1 polymer ?
#
loop_
_entity_poly.entity_id
_entity_poly.type
_entity_poly.pdbx_seq_one_letter_code
_entity_poly.pdbx_strand_id
1 'polypeptide(L)'
;MEKRITQFKSSGLPSSSLVGAGRAGACMRVVSVIKLAAFDLRRHVLLRNHLKLISDGLNDQLSVNRGRCKAMVDTRRKLLWHGMFLFFLGLCTGLIEQHFNNPRMGLAAHLEGVMNGICLLAIGAIWMEIHLSPRNKAIAYWAALYGTYANWGVTTLAAILGTTAMSPFTGAGRAAIPWQESLVTAGFISVGFAIIVAALLMLCGLRQAV
;
A
#
# COMPACT_ATOMS: atom_id res chain seq x y z
N MET A 1 100.33 13.93 28.30
CA MET A 1 99.58 13.18 27.27
C MET A 1 99.28 14.17 26.14
N GLU A 2 100.27 14.51 25.30
CA GLU A 2 100.60 13.87 24.00
C GLU A 2 99.82 14.54 22.83
N LYS A 3 100.32 15.63 22.23
CA LYS A 3 101.20 15.77 21.02
C LYS A 3 100.71 15.11 19.71
N ARG A 4 100.39 15.98 18.73
CA ARG A 4 100.82 16.02 17.29
C ARG A 4 100.10 15.24 16.16
N ILE A 5 99.69 16.03 15.15
CA ILE A 5 99.99 15.98 13.67
C ILE A 5 99.25 14.91 12.84
N THR A 6 98.49 15.25 11.78
CA THR A 6 98.91 15.38 10.35
C THR A 6 97.81 16.14 9.54
N GLN A 7 98.03 17.30 8.90
CA GLN A 7 98.65 17.65 7.59
C GLN A 7 97.95 17.13 6.30
N PHE A 8 97.39 18.04 5.45
CA PHE A 8 97.41 18.07 3.96
C PHE A 8 96.55 19.27 3.45
N LYS A 9 97.06 20.39 2.91
CA LYS A 9 97.77 20.72 1.64
C LYS A 9 96.88 20.83 0.37
N SER A 10 96.72 22.09 -0.09
CA SER A 10 96.57 22.67 -1.46
C SER A 10 95.45 22.15 -2.41
N SER A 11 94.87 22.83 -3.39
CA SER A 11 95.18 24.03 -4.20
C SER A 11 94.06 24.23 -5.25
N GLY A 12 93.71 25.49 -5.60
CA GLY A 12 93.48 25.97 -6.99
C GLY A 12 92.20 25.64 -7.80
N LEU A 13 91.25 26.61 -7.82
CA LEU A 13 90.55 27.27 -8.98
C LEU A 13 89.90 26.40 -10.12
N PRO A 14 89.25 26.99 -11.16
CA PRO A 14 87.80 27.28 -11.23
C PRO A 14 87.11 26.62 -12.47
N SER A 15 85.77 26.64 -12.59
CA SER A 15 85.10 26.72 -13.91
C SER A 15 83.58 26.96 -13.85
N SER A 16 83.19 28.00 -14.57
CA SER A 16 81.87 28.33 -15.10
C SER A 16 81.33 27.26 -16.04
N SER A 17 80.01 27.00 -16.03
CA SER A 17 79.15 27.03 -17.24
C SER A 17 77.72 26.59 -16.92
N LEU A 18 76.83 27.58 -16.89
CA LEU A 18 75.45 27.43 -17.33
C LEU A 18 75.45 26.92 -18.78
N VAL A 19 74.51 26.03 -19.14
CA VAL A 19 73.73 26.02 -20.40
C VAL A 19 73.08 24.64 -20.59
N GLY A 20 71.74 24.60 -20.72
CA GLY A 20 71.06 23.52 -21.45
C GLY A 20 70.18 22.52 -20.68
N ALA A 21 69.29 22.92 -19.77
CA ALA A 21 68.31 21.97 -19.19
C ALA A 21 66.89 22.53 -18.88
N GLY A 22 66.57 23.76 -19.28
CA GLY A 22 65.36 24.46 -18.79
C GLY A 22 64.06 24.26 -19.59
N ARG A 23 64.13 23.97 -20.90
CA ARG A 23 62.94 24.03 -21.78
C ARG A 23 62.14 22.72 -21.88
N ALA A 24 62.80 21.56 -21.81
CA ALA A 24 62.09 20.26 -21.88
C ALA A 24 61.29 19.95 -20.60
N GLY A 25 61.80 20.34 -19.43
CA GLY A 25 61.15 20.10 -18.12
C GLY A 25 59.94 20.99 -17.84
N ALA A 26 59.80 22.14 -18.53
CA ALA A 26 58.62 23.00 -18.43
C ALA A 26 57.45 22.47 -19.25
N CYS A 27 57.70 21.98 -20.48
CA CYS A 27 56.68 21.41 -21.34
C CYS A 27 56.04 20.13 -20.75
N MET A 28 56.86 19.26 -20.14
CA MET A 28 56.37 18.05 -19.45
C MET A 28 55.47 18.36 -18.23
N ARG A 29 55.76 19.44 -17.49
CA ARG A 29 54.97 19.85 -16.31
C ARG A 29 53.58 20.37 -16.69
N VAL A 30 53.49 21.17 -17.75
CA VAL A 30 52.19 21.70 -18.22
C VAL A 30 51.28 20.57 -18.71
N VAL A 31 51.82 19.60 -19.46
CA VAL A 31 51.05 18.43 -19.91
C VAL A 31 50.56 17.57 -18.74
N SER A 32 51.35 17.46 -17.67
CA SER A 32 50.95 16.73 -16.45
C SER A 32 49.80 17.42 -15.71
N VAL A 33 49.86 18.75 -15.54
CA VAL A 33 48.79 19.54 -14.90
C VAL A 33 47.48 19.49 -15.70
N ILE A 34 47.54 19.57 -17.03
CA ILE A 34 46.36 19.47 -17.90
C ILE A 34 45.75 18.07 -17.84
N LYS A 35 46.58 17.00 -17.84
CA LYS A 35 46.09 15.63 -17.66
C LYS A 35 45.46 15.43 -16.28
N LEU A 36 46.01 16.05 -15.24
CA LEU A 36 45.46 15.99 -13.88
C LEU A 36 44.10 16.70 -13.80
N ALA A 37 43.98 17.90 -14.37
CA ALA A 37 42.71 18.63 -14.44
C ALA A 37 41.66 17.92 -15.30
N ALA A 38 42.05 17.30 -16.42
CA ALA A 38 41.15 16.51 -17.25
C ALA A 38 40.70 15.20 -16.57
N PHE A 39 41.59 14.55 -15.81
CA PHE A 39 41.26 13.38 -15.00
C PHE A 39 40.28 13.73 -13.87
N ASP A 40 40.52 14.86 -13.19
CA ASP A 40 39.66 15.37 -12.12
C ASP A 40 38.27 15.79 -12.65
N LEU A 41 38.22 16.47 -13.80
CA LEU A 41 36.97 16.83 -14.49
C LEU A 41 36.20 15.59 -14.95
N ARG A 42 36.89 14.57 -15.50
CA ARG A 42 36.28 13.31 -15.93
C ARG A 42 35.74 12.53 -14.74
N ARG A 43 36.47 12.49 -13.62
CA ARG A 43 36.01 11.89 -12.36
C ARG A 43 34.78 12.63 -11.82
N HIS A 44 34.75 13.95 -11.87
CA HIS A 44 33.59 14.76 -11.47
C HIS A 44 32.34 14.55 -12.35
N VAL A 45 32.51 14.42 -13.67
CA VAL A 45 31.38 14.12 -14.58
C VAL A 45 30.89 12.69 -14.38
N LEU A 46 31.79 11.72 -14.20
CA LEU A 46 31.43 10.33 -13.92
C LEU A 46 30.67 10.20 -12.59
N LEU A 47 31.16 10.88 -11.53
CA LEU A 47 30.49 10.97 -10.24
C LEU A 47 29.10 11.61 -10.36
N ARG A 48 28.97 12.71 -11.11
CA ARG A 48 27.66 13.35 -11.34
C ARG A 48 26.68 12.45 -12.07
N ASN A 49 27.14 11.71 -13.08
CA ASN A 49 26.28 10.80 -13.83
C ASN A 49 25.84 9.62 -12.97
N HIS A 50 26.74 9.05 -12.16
CA HIS A 50 26.38 8.02 -11.18
C HIS A 50 25.39 8.54 -10.14
N LEU A 51 25.61 9.73 -9.58
CA LEU A 51 24.68 10.36 -8.62
C LEU A 51 23.30 10.62 -9.24
N LYS A 52 23.25 11.06 -10.51
CA LYS A 52 21.98 11.23 -11.22
C LYS A 52 21.25 9.91 -11.41
N LEU A 53 21.93 8.87 -11.90
CA LEU A 53 21.31 7.54 -12.07
C LEU A 53 20.78 6.97 -10.76
N ILE A 54 21.52 7.15 -9.65
CA ILE A 54 21.07 6.73 -8.31
C ILE A 54 19.87 7.56 -7.86
N SER A 55 19.92 8.89 -8.04
CA SER A 55 18.81 9.80 -7.69
C SER A 55 17.54 9.48 -8.49
N ASP A 56 17.67 9.19 -9.78
CA ASP A 56 16.55 8.87 -10.67
C ASP A 56 15.94 7.53 -10.30
N GLY A 57 16.77 6.51 -10.04
CA GLY A 57 16.31 5.21 -9.55
C GLY A 57 15.62 5.29 -8.18
N LEU A 58 16.15 6.12 -7.27
CA LEU A 58 15.52 6.36 -5.96
C LEU A 58 14.18 7.09 -6.10
N ASN A 59 14.11 8.11 -6.97
CA ASN A 59 12.86 8.84 -7.24
C ASN A 59 11.80 7.93 -7.86
N ASP A 60 12.18 7.03 -8.76
CA ASP A 60 11.25 6.07 -9.37
C ASP A 60 10.68 5.12 -8.29
N GLN A 61 11.54 4.53 -7.45
CA GLN A 61 11.12 3.69 -6.32
C GLN A 61 10.23 4.45 -5.32
N LEU A 62 10.56 5.70 -5.01
CA LEU A 62 9.75 6.57 -4.15
C LEU A 62 8.39 6.87 -4.79
N SER A 63 8.33 7.09 -6.11
CA SER A 63 7.09 7.34 -6.83
C SER A 63 6.17 6.11 -6.80
N VAL A 64 6.73 4.91 -7.02
CA VAL A 64 6.00 3.64 -6.96
C VAL A 64 5.53 3.33 -5.54
N ASN A 65 6.38 3.56 -4.53
CA ASN A 65 6.00 3.42 -3.11
C ASN A 65 4.87 4.38 -2.72
N ARG A 66 4.98 5.65 -3.14
CA ARG A 66 3.94 6.66 -2.90
C ARG A 66 2.63 6.28 -3.57
N GLY A 67 2.66 5.76 -4.80
CA GLY A 67 1.50 5.26 -5.52
C GLY A 67 0.80 4.11 -4.78
N ARG A 68 1.56 3.10 -4.34
CA ARG A 68 1.03 1.97 -3.55
C ARG A 68 0.42 2.41 -2.23
N CYS A 69 1.09 3.29 -1.49
CA CYS A 69 0.58 3.85 -0.23
C CYS A 69 -0.74 4.61 -0.44
N LYS A 70 -0.80 5.46 -1.48
CA LYS A 70 -2.01 6.21 -1.82
C LYS A 70 -3.19 5.28 -2.14
N ALA A 71 -2.99 4.26 -2.97
CA ALA A 71 -4.03 3.30 -3.32
C ALA A 71 -4.58 2.53 -2.10
N MET A 72 -3.71 2.18 -1.14
CA MET A 72 -4.10 1.52 0.11
C MET A 72 -4.94 2.43 1.01
N VAL A 73 -4.54 3.69 1.16
CA VAL A 73 -5.28 4.71 1.92
C VAL A 73 -6.62 5.02 1.26
N ASP A 74 -6.68 5.12 -0.06
CA ASP A 74 -7.91 5.35 -0.82
C ASP A 74 -8.91 4.21 -0.63
N THR A 75 -8.43 2.96 -0.67
CA THR A 75 -9.27 1.77 -0.43
C THR A 75 -9.83 1.79 0.98
N ARG A 76 -8.97 2.00 1.99
CA ARG A 76 -9.40 2.15 3.40
C ARG A 76 -10.50 3.21 3.55
N ARG A 77 -10.32 4.38 2.94
CA ARG A 77 -11.31 5.48 3.01
C ARG A 77 -12.64 5.09 2.39
N LYS A 78 -12.63 4.34 1.28
CA LYS A 78 -13.83 3.80 0.66
C LYS A 78 -14.55 2.81 1.56
N LEU A 79 -13.85 1.86 2.20
CA LEU A 79 -14.48 0.93 3.16
C LEU A 79 -15.15 1.70 4.30
N LEU A 80 -14.46 2.70 4.87
CA LEU A 80 -15.01 3.49 5.97
C LEU A 80 -16.26 4.27 5.54
N TRP A 81 -16.24 4.85 4.34
CA TRP A 81 -17.39 5.55 3.78
C TRP A 81 -18.57 4.60 3.53
N HIS A 82 -18.32 3.44 2.91
CA HIS A 82 -19.34 2.42 2.68
C HIS A 82 -19.91 1.86 3.98
N GLY A 83 -19.08 1.63 5.00
CA GLY A 83 -19.52 1.19 6.33
C GLY A 83 -20.41 2.22 7.01
N MET A 84 -20.02 3.49 6.97
CA MET A 84 -20.84 4.59 7.50
C MET A 84 -22.16 4.74 6.74
N PHE A 85 -22.13 4.59 5.41
CA PHE A 85 -23.32 4.63 4.58
C PHE A 85 -24.28 3.47 4.88
N LEU A 86 -23.76 2.24 5.04
CA LEU A 86 -24.57 1.08 5.41
C LEU A 86 -25.18 1.24 6.80
N PHE A 87 -24.40 1.75 7.75
CA PHE A 87 -24.86 2.04 9.10
C PHE A 87 -26.01 3.06 9.08
N PHE A 88 -25.87 4.12 8.29
CA PHE A 88 -26.93 5.10 8.07
C PHE A 88 -28.19 4.47 7.45
N LEU A 89 -28.03 3.62 6.43
CA LEU A 89 -29.15 2.87 5.86
C LEU A 89 -29.83 1.97 6.89
N GLY A 90 -29.07 1.32 7.78
CA GLY A 90 -29.59 0.55 8.90
C GLY A 90 -30.44 1.39 9.86
N LEU A 91 -30.02 2.63 10.16
CA LEU A 91 -30.84 3.55 10.95
C LEU A 91 -32.13 3.94 10.23
N CYS A 92 -32.05 4.24 8.93
CA CYS A 92 -33.23 4.54 8.13
C CYS A 92 -34.22 3.36 8.07
N THR A 93 -33.73 2.12 7.91
CA THR A 93 -34.60 0.93 7.92
C THR A 93 -35.24 0.71 9.29
N GLY A 94 -34.55 1.03 10.39
CA GLY A 94 -35.13 1.00 11.74
C GLY A 94 -36.28 2.00 11.94
N LEU A 95 -36.19 3.18 11.34
CA LEU A 95 -37.30 4.17 11.38
C LEU A 95 -38.53 3.69 10.60
N ILE A 96 -38.31 2.91 9.55
CA ILE A 96 -39.36 2.40 8.65
C ILE A 96 -39.87 1.02 9.10
N GLU A 97 -39.25 0.40 10.12
CA GLU A 97 -39.48 -0.98 10.55
C GLU A 97 -40.97 -1.33 10.70
N GLN A 98 -41.73 -0.44 11.35
CA GLN A 98 -43.15 -0.68 11.66
C GLN A 98 -44.08 -0.60 10.45
N HIS A 99 -43.59 -0.09 9.32
CA HIS A 99 -44.37 0.04 8.08
C HIS A 99 -44.18 -1.16 7.13
N PHE A 100 -43.31 -2.12 7.48
CA PHE A 100 -43.11 -3.31 6.65
C PHE A 100 -44.21 -4.36 6.86
N ASN A 101 -44.50 -5.11 5.80
CA ASN A 101 -45.47 -6.21 5.83
C ASN A 101 -45.10 -7.29 6.87
N ASN A 102 -43.80 -7.52 7.09
CA ASN A 102 -43.28 -8.37 8.15
C ASN A 102 -42.35 -7.57 9.09
N PRO A 103 -42.85 -7.05 10.22
CA PRO A 103 -42.04 -6.25 11.14
C PRO A 103 -40.85 -7.02 11.72
N ARG A 104 -40.95 -8.35 11.89
CA ARG A 104 -39.82 -9.21 12.32
C ARG A 104 -38.63 -9.16 11.33
N MET A 105 -38.93 -9.19 10.03
CA MET A 105 -37.89 -9.11 9.00
C MET A 105 -37.41 -7.67 8.81
N GLY A 106 -38.24 -6.66 9.11
CA GLY A 106 -37.83 -5.26 9.21
C GLY A 106 -36.78 -5.05 10.30
N LEU A 107 -37.00 -5.60 11.50
CA LEU A 107 -36.03 -5.57 12.60
C LEU A 107 -34.72 -6.26 12.20
N ALA A 108 -34.81 -7.40 11.50
CA ALA A 108 -33.64 -8.08 10.97
C ALA A 108 -32.89 -7.19 9.97
N ALA A 109 -33.58 -6.53 9.03
CA ALA A 109 -32.96 -5.61 8.09
C ALA A 109 -32.29 -4.39 8.77
N HIS A 110 -32.87 -3.88 9.86
CA HIS A 110 -32.25 -2.86 10.71
C HIS A 110 -30.94 -3.36 11.34
N LEU A 111 -30.99 -4.50 12.05
CA LEU A 111 -29.83 -5.08 12.70
C LEU A 111 -28.73 -5.45 11.70
N GLU A 112 -29.10 -6.03 10.56
CA GLU A 112 -28.16 -6.36 9.50
C GLU A 112 -27.51 -5.10 8.92
N GLY A 113 -28.26 -4.03 8.66
CA GLY A 113 -27.69 -2.77 8.18
C GLY A 113 -26.67 -2.17 9.16
N VAL A 114 -27.01 -2.13 10.44
CA VAL A 114 -26.15 -1.59 11.50
C VAL A 114 -24.92 -2.47 11.73
N MET A 115 -25.10 -3.79 11.90
CA MET A 115 -24.03 -4.73 12.20
C MET A 115 -23.05 -4.86 11.02
N ASN A 116 -23.57 -4.95 9.79
CA ASN A 116 -22.72 -5.00 8.59
C ASN A 116 -22.00 -3.67 8.35
N GLY A 117 -22.63 -2.54 8.68
CA GLY A 117 -21.99 -1.22 8.67
C GLY A 117 -20.81 -1.12 9.64
N ILE A 118 -21.01 -1.56 10.89
CA ILE A 118 -19.95 -1.62 11.91
C ILE A 118 -18.83 -2.59 11.48
N CYS A 119 -19.19 -3.74 10.93
CA CYS A 119 -18.22 -4.72 10.41
C CYS A 119 -17.33 -4.09 9.32
N LEU A 120 -17.92 -3.39 8.35
CA LEU A 120 -17.17 -2.65 7.32
C LEU A 120 -16.26 -1.57 7.90
N LEU A 121 -16.73 -0.83 8.92
CA LEU A 121 -15.91 0.15 9.62
C LEU A 121 -14.72 -0.50 10.31
N ALA A 122 -14.94 -1.63 11.00
CA ALA A 122 -13.90 -2.40 11.66
C ALA A 122 -12.87 -2.95 10.65
N ILE A 123 -13.34 -3.55 9.54
CA ILE A 123 -12.48 -4.01 8.43
C ILE A 123 -11.68 -2.84 7.85
N GLY A 124 -12.32 -1.68 7.65
CA GLY A 124 -11.64 -0.46 7.20
C GLY A 124 -10.57 0.02 8.17
N ALA A 125 -10.78 -0.16 9.48
CA ALA A 125 -9.79 0.18 10.50
C ALA A 125 -8.56 -0.74 10.46
N ILE A 126 -8.78 -2.06 10.40
CA ILE A 126 -7.69 -3.06 10.34
C ILE A 126 -7.11 -3.25 8.94
N TRP A 127 -7.62 -2.56 7.91
CA TRP A 127 -7.23 -2.75 6.51
C TRP A 127 -5.73 -2.58 6.25
N MET A 128 -5.06 -1.76 7.06
CA MET A 128 -3.62 -1.54 6.98
C MET A 128 -2.80 -2.68 7.57
N GLU A 129 -3.36 -3.45 8.49
CA GLU A 129 -2.74 -4.63 9.13
C GLU A 129 -2.94 -5.91 8.30
N ILE A 130 -3.89 -5.88 7.36
CA ILE A 130 -4.17 -7.01 6.48
C ILE A 130 -3.12 -7.09 5.36
N HIS A 131 -2.15 -8.01 5.53
CA HIS A 131 -1.10 -8.33 4.57
C HIS A 131 -1.57 -9.45 3.62
N LEU A 132 -2.01 -9.07 2.40
CA LEU A 132 -2.32 -10.03 1.32
C LEU A 132 -1.72 -9.56 -0.01
N SER A 133 -1.60 -10.52 -0.93
CA SER A 133 -1.36 -10.22 -2.34
C SER A 133 -2.42 -9.25 -2.89
N PRO A 134 -2.08 -8.38 -3.86
CA PRO A 134 -3.00 -7.38 -4.40
C PRO A 134 -4.32 -7.98 -4.91
N ARG A 135 -4.25 -9.17 -5.50
CA ARG A 135 -5.42 -9.89 -6.04
C ARG A 135 -6.36 -10.36 -4.94
N ASN A 136 -5.83 -10.95 -3.88
CA ASN A 136 -6.65 -11.46 -2.78
C ASN A 136 -7.25 -10.31 -1.95
N LYS A 137 -6.51 -9.19 -1.82
CA LYS A 137 -7.01 -7.98 -1.17
C LYS A 137 -8.19 -7.36 -1.92
N ALA A 138 -8.13 -7.35 -3.25
CA ALA A 138 -9.27 -6.94 -4.09
C ALA A 138 -10.46 -7.89 -3.92
N ILE A 139 -10.25 -9.21 -3.95
CA ILE A 139 -11.34 -10.18 -3.77
C ILE A 139 -11.98 -10.01 -2.38
N ALA A 140 -11.18 -9.89 -1.31
CA ALA A 140 -11.69 -9.66 0.04
C ALA A 140 -12.50 -8.36 0.14
N TYR A 141 -12.02 -7.28 -0.50
CA TYR A 141 -12.74 -6.01 -0.57
C TYR A 141 -14.11 -6.18 -1.23
N TRP A 142 -14.15 -6.73 -2.45
CA TRP A 142 -15.38 -6.88 -3.21
C TRP A 142 -16.34 -7.90 -2.57
N ALA A 143 -15.82 -8.99 -2.00
CA ALA A 143 -16.62 -9.98 -1.31
C ALA A 143 -17.24 -9.42 -0.03
N ALA A 144 -16.51 -8.63 0.75
CA ALA A 144 -17.05 -7.95 1.93
C ALA A 144 -18.09 -6.90 1.54
N LEU A 145 -17.83 -6.08 0.52
CA LEU A 145 -18.77 -5.07 0.04
C LEU A 145 -20.05 -5.72 -0.50
N TYR A 146 -19.91 -6.73 -1.37
CA TYR A 146 -21.04 -7.47 -1.89
C TYR A 146 -21.81 -8.16 -0.77
N GLY A 147 -21.13 -8.90 0.12
CA GLY A 147 -21.75 -9.62 1.22
C GLY A 147 -22.57 -8.70 2.12
N THR A 148 -22.00 -7.56 2.56
CA THR A 148 -22.69 -6.61 3.43
C THR A 148 -23.87 -5.91 2.76
N TYR A 149 -23.71 -5.39 1.53
CA TYR A 149 -24.80 -4.72 0.82
C TYR A 149 -25.90 -5.68 0.37
N ALA A 150 -25.52 -6.85 -0.17
CA ALA A 150 -26.49 -7.85 -0.59
C ALA A 150 -27.23 -8.43 0.61
N ASN A 151 -26.57 -8.61 1.77
CA ASN A 151 -27.24 -9.06 2.98
C ASN A 151 -28.34 -8.08 3.42
N TRP A 152 -28.02 -6.79 3.53
CA TRP A 152 -28.99 -5.74 3.83
C TRP A 152 -30.09 -5.65 2.76
N GLY A 153 -29.74 -5.74 1.48
CA GLY A 153 -30.70 -5.65 0.38
C GLY A 153 -31.67 -6.81 0.36
N VAL A 154 -31.19 -8.04 0.53
CA VAL A 154 -32.00 -9.26 0.55
C VAL A 154 -32.91 -9.30 1.79
N THR A 155 -32.41 -8.89 2.96
CA THR A 155 -33.27 -8.77 4.17
C THR A 155 -34.32 -7.68 4.04
N THR A 156 -33.97 -6.52 3.48
CA THR A 156 -34.93 -5.43 3.23
C THR A 156 -35.99 -5.87 2.22
N LEU A 157 -35.58 -6.55 1.14
CA LEU A 157 -36.51 -7.12 0.17
C LEU A 157 -37.44 -8.16 0.82
N ALA A 158 -36.89 -9.03 1.68
CA ALA A 158 -37.67 -9.99 2.46
C ALA A 158 -38.70 -9.31 3.39
N ALA A 159 -38.34 -8.18 3.99
CA ALA A 159 -39.22 -7.38 4.84
C ALA A 159 -40.37 -6.73 4.06
N ILE A 160 -40.08 -6.17 2.88
CA ILE A 160 -41.07 -5.56 1.98
C ILE A 160 -42.03 -6.62 1.42
N LEU A 161 -41.48 -7.72 0.90
CA LEU A 161 -42.25 -8.79 0.28
C LEU A 161 -43.02 -9.64 1.29
N GLY A 162 -42.64 -9.57 2.57
CA GLY A 162 -43.26 -10.38 3.61
C GLY A 162 -42.91 -11.87 3.49
N THR A 163 -41.74 -12.22 2.94
CA THR A 163 -41.33 -13.62 2.77
C THR A 163 -41.07 -14.30 4.12
N THR A 164 -41.41 -15.58 4.21
CA THR A 164 -41.15 -16.42 5.41
C THR A 164 -40.03 -17.44 5.20
N ALA A 165 -39.24 -17.27 4.13
CA ALA A 165 -38.35 -18.27 3.55
C ALA A 165 -37.33 -18.94 4.50
N MET A 166 -36.96 -18.31 5.63
CA MET A 166 -36.06 -18.92 6.64
C MET A 166 -36.76 -19.34 7.95
N SER A 167 -38.09 -19.25 8.04
CA SER A 167 -38.85 -19.77 9.19
C SER A 167 -40.24 -20.27 8.75
N PRO A 168 -40.34 -21.48 8.16
CA PRO A 168 -41.60 -22.09 7.73
C PRO A 168 -42.64 -22.26 8.86
N PHE A 169 -42.21 -22.19 10.12
CA PHE A 169 -43.07 -22.38 11.31
C PHE A 169 -43.72 -21.10 11.85
N THR A 170 -43.32 -19.91 11.38
CA THR A 170 -43.80 -18.62 11.91
C THR A 170 -44.62 -17.79 10.92
N GLY A 171 -44.92 -18.35 9.75
CA GLY A 171 -45.82 -17.73 8.78
C GLY A 171 -47.24 -17.76 9.29
N ALA A 172 -47.72 -16.66 9.86
CA ALA A 172 -49.12 -16.44 10.22
C ALA A 172 -50.02 -16.31 8.97
N GLY A 173 -50.02 -17.32 8.09
CA GLY A 173 -50.89 -17.42 6.93
C GLY A 173 -50.61 -16.44 5.77
N ARG A 174 -49.48 -15.72 5.78
CA ARG A 174 -49.07 -14.79 4.71
C ARG A 174 -47.85 -15.32 3.98
N ALA A 175 -48.09 -16.20 3.02
CA ALA A 175 -47.05 -16.71 2.12
C ALA A 175 -46.82 -15.68 1.00
N ALA A 176 -45.59 -15.21 0.84
CA ALA A 176 -45.18 -14.50 -0.36
C ALA A 176 -45.24 -15.45 -1.56
N ILE A 177 -45.28 -14.90 -2.77
CA ILE A 177 -45.40 -15.69 -4.01
C ILE A 177 -44.17 -16.61 -4.13
N PRO A 178 -44.27 -17.89 -4.56
CA PRO A 178 -43.16 -18.84 -4.48
C PRO A 178 -41.83 -18.38 -5.11
N TRP A 179 -41.91 -17.60 -6.19
CA TRP A 179 -40.72 -17.04 -6.86
C TRP A 179 -39.99 -15.98 -5.99
N GLN A 180 -40.71 -15.25 -5.15
CA GLN A 180 -40.15 -14.24 -4.24
C GLN A 180 -39.36 -14.89 -3.10
N GLU A 181 -39.90 -15.98 -2.54
CA GLU A 181 -39.21 -16.76 -1.51
C GLU A 181 -37.93 -17.42 -2.06
N SER A 182 -37.99 -17.92 -3.31
CA SER A 182 -36.85 -18.52 -3.98
C SER A 182 -35.74 -17.50 -4.27
N LEU A 183 -36.12 -16.30 -4.70
CA LEU A 183 -35.19 -15.20 -4.95
C LEU A 183 -34.49 -14.76 -3.65
N VAL A 184 -35.24 -14.56 -2.57
CA VAL A 184 -34.68 -14.18 -1.27
C VAL A 184 -33.75 -15.27 -0.73
N THR A 185 -34.14 -16.55 -0.85
CA THR A 185 -33.32 -17.69 -0.43
C THR A 185 -32.01 -17.78 -1.21
N ALA A 186 -32.07 -17.66 -2.54
CA ALA A 186 -30.88 -17.65 -3.38
C ALA A 186 -29.95 -16.46 -3.04
N GLY A 187 -30.55 -15.30 -2.74
CA GLY A 187 -29.83 -14.14 -2.22
C GLY A 187 -29.04 -14.44 -0.95
N PHE A 188 -29.68 -15.04 0.05
CA PHE A 188 -29.01 -15.44 1.30
C PHE A 188 -27.90 -16.47 1.09
N ILE A 189 -28.10 -17.47 0.22
CA ILE A 189 -27.06 -18.46 -0.10
C ILE A 189 -25.84 -17.78 -0.73
N SER A 190 -26.06 -16.87 -1.69
CA SER A 190 -24.99 -16.11 -2.34
C SER A 190 -24.23 -15.22 -1.35
N VAL A 191 -24.96 -14.53 -0.47
CA VAL A 191 -24.40 -13.70 0.61
C VAL A 191 -23.55 -14.54 1.55
N GLY A 192 -24.05 -15.69 2.00
CA GLY A 192 -23.34 -16.59 2.90
C GLY A 192 -21.99 -17.04 2.30
N PHE A 193 -21.99 -17.43 1.02
CA PHE A 193 -20.76 -17.80 0.34
C PHE A 193 -19.76 -16.63 0.26
N ALA A 194 -20.23 -15.43 -0.09
CA ALA A 194 -19.39 -14.24 -0.17
C ALA A 194 -18.76 -13.86 1.18
N ILE A 195 -19.54 -13.90 2.26
CA ILE A 195 -19.05 -13.58 3.62
C ILE A 195 -18.03 -14.61 4.09
N ILE A 196 -18.25 -15.90 3.83
CA ILE A 196 -17.29 -16.96 4.19
C ILE A 196 -15.96 -16.74 3.45
N VAL A 197 -16.00 -16.48 2.14
CA VAL A 197 -14.79 -16.20 1.36
C VAL A 197 -14.07 -14.96 1.89
N ALA A 198 -14.80 -13.87 2.17
CA ALA A 198 -14.21 -12.66 2.74
C ALA A 198 -13.54 -12.91 4.09
N ALA A 199 -14.21 -13.64 4.99
CA ALA A 199 -13.70 -13.97 6.32
C ALA A 199 -12.43 -14.83 6.25
N LEU A 200 -12.41 -15.86 5.39
CA LEU A 200 -11.25 -16.71 5.19
C LEU A 200 -10.05 -15.92 4.66
N LEU A 201 -10.28 -15.02 3.69
CA LEU A 201 -9.22 -14.17 3.16
C LEU A 201 -8.68 -13.20 4.21
N MET A 202 -9.55 -12.59 5.02
CA MET A 202 -9.12 -11.70 6.10
C MET A 202 -8.32 -12.45 7.17
N LEU A 203 -8.77 -13.64 7.58
CA LEU A 203 -8.07 -14.47 8.55
C LEU A 203 -6.69 -14.89 8.04
N CYS A 204 -6.60 -15.33 6.77
CA CYS A 204 -5.34 -15.65 6.12
C CYS A 204 -4.41 -14.43 5.99
N GLY A 205 -4.97 -13.23 5.84
CA GLY A 205 -4.22 -11.97 5.79
C GLY A 205 -3.63 -11.54 7.10
N LEU A 206 -4.43 -11.65 8.17
CA LEU A 206 -3.99 -11.35 9.54
C LEU A 206 -2.94 -12.35 10.02
N ARG A 207 -3.10 -13.64 9.68
CA ARG A 207 -2.10 -14.67 10.02
C ARG A 207 -0.74 -14.44 9.37
N GLN A 208 -0.69 -13.85 8.17
CA GLN A 208 0.59 -13.52 7.51
C GLN A 208 1.30 -12.33 8.15
N ALA A 209 0.60 -11.55 8.98
CA ALA A 209 1.16 -10.40 9.69
C ALA A 209 1.84 -10.76 11.02
N VAL A 210 1.52 -11.94 11.58
CA VAL A 210 2.06 -12.48 12.85
C VAL A 210 3.22 -13.44 12.56
#